data_AF-A0A944WPX1-F1
#
_entry.id   AF-A0A944WPX1-F1
#
_cell.length_a   1.000
_cell.length_b   1.000
_cell.length_c   1.000
_cell.angle_alpha   90.00
_cell.angle_beta   90.00
_cell.angle_gamma   90.00
#
_symmetry.space_group_name_H-M   'P 1'
#
loop_
_entity.id
_entity.type
_entity.pdbx_description
1 polymer ?
#
loop_
_entity_poly.entity_id
_entity_poly.type
_entity_poly.pdbx_seq_one_letter_code
_entity_poly.pdbx_strand_id
1 'polypeptide(L)' 'MRNDFHFDTALSALQDGQKLTGKDGILTPLIKQLTEAALEAEMAVHLESVEG' A
#
# COMPACT_ATOMS: atom_id res chain seq x y z
N MET A 1 -1.00 -12.24 5.97
CA MET A 1 -0.45 -11.30 6.96
C MET A 1 -0.47 -9.94 6.31
N ARG A 2 -1.28 -8.99 6.80
CA ARG A 2 -1.28 -7.62 6.28
C ARG A 2 0.12 -7.08 6.56
N ASN A 3 0.86 -6.75 5.50
CA ASN A 3 2.16 -6.13 5.67
C ASN A 3 1.85 -4.68 5.95
N ASP A 4 1.81 -4.27 7.21
CA ASP A 4 1.38 -2.92 7.60
C ASP A 4 2.47 -1.90 7.30
N PHE A 5 2.10 -0.67 6.95
CA PHE A 5 3.08 0.38 6.73
C PHE A 5 3.70 0.81 8.06
N HIS A 6 4.99 0.51 8.25
CA HIS A 6 5.74 0.85 9.45
C HIS A 6 6.22 2.31 9.39
N PHE A 7 5.44 3.22 9.98
CA PHE A 7 5.71 4.65 9.94
C PHE A 7 7.07 5.02 10.54
N ASP A 8 7.44 4.44 11.68
CA ASP A 8 8.71 4.76 12.34
C ASP A 8 9.93 4.40 11.48
N THR A 9 9.87 3.24 10.81
CA THR A 9 10.90 2.80 9.86
C THR A 9 10.98 3.73 8.65
N ALA A 10 9.82 4.13 8.11
CA ALA A 10 9.75 5.07 6.99
C ALA A 10 10.30 6.46 7.35
N LEU A 11 10.04 6.92 8.58
CA LEU A 11 10.55 8.19 9.08
C LEU A 11 12.08 8.17 9.23
N SER A 12 12.65 7.10 9.79
CA SER A 12 14.10 6.94 9.89
C SER A 12 14.76 6.93 8.51
N ALA A 13 14.23 6.16 7.57
CA ALA A 13 14.75 6.10 6.19
C ALA A 13 14.70 7.47 5.49
N LEU A 14 13.66 8.27 5.76
CA LEU A 14 13.55 9.63 5.21
C LEU A 14 14.63 10.55 5.78
N GLN A 15 14.88 10.46 7.09
CA GLN A 15 15.95 11.20 7.77
C GLN A 15 17.34 10.81 7.24
N ASP A 16 17.52 9.54 6.87
CA ASP A 16 18.74 9.01 6.26
C ASP A 16 18.90 9.38 4.76
N GLY A 17 17.94 10.12 4.20
CA GLY A 17 18.00 10.62 2.82
C GLY A 17 17.56 9.62 1.75
N GLN A 18 16.91 8.51 2.13
CA GLN A 18 16.29 7.62 1.15
C GLN A 18 15.18 8.36 0.40
N LYS A 19 15.03 8.05 -0.89
CA LYS A 19 14.03 8.70 -1.74
C LYS A 19 12.62 8.35 -1.25
N LEU A 20 11.72 9.33 -1.22
CA LEU A 20 10.31 9.13 -0.90
C LEU A 20 9.59 8.24 -1.92
N THR A 21 9.95 8.36 -3.20
CA THR A 21 9.27 7.71 -4.34
C THR A 21 10.25 6.99 -5.26
N GLY A 22 9.72 6.31 -6.28
CA GLY A 22 10.49 5.44 -7.18
C GLY A 22 10.36 3.97 -6.78
N LYS A 23 10.98 3.08 -7.55
CA LYS A 23 10.86 1.63 -7.34
C LYS A 23 11.16 1.20 -5.90
N ASP A 24 12.19 1.79 -5.30
CA ASP A 24 12.66 1.49 -3.95
C ASP A 24 12.42 2.66 -2.97
N GLY A 25 11.41 3.49 -3.28
CA GLY A 25 11.04 4.63 -2.45
C GLY A 25 10.37 4.22 -1.15
N ILE A 26 10.50 5.06 -0.13
CA ILE A 26 9.91 4.87 1.20
C ILE A 26 8.39 4.61 1.11
N LEU A 27 7.70 5.28 0.19
CA LEU A 27 6.25 5.16 0.02
C LEU A 27 5.81 3.97 -0.84
N THR A 28 6.73 3.24 -1.48
CA THR A 28 6.36 2.10 -2.35
C THR A 28 5.51 1.04 -1.64
N PRO A 29 5.84 0.61 -0.40
CA PRO A 29 5.01 -0.35 0.33
C PRO A 29 3.61 0.19 0.64
N LEU A 30 3.49 1.49 0.96
CA LEU A 30 2.20 2.13 1.23
C LEU A 30 1.33 2.21 -0.03
N ILE A 31 1.92 2.59 -1.16
CA ILE A 31 1.21 2.63 -2.45
C ILE A 31 0.69 1.22 -2.79
N LYS A 32 1.53 0.19 -2.65
CA LYS A 32 1.13 -1.20 -2.86
C LYS A 32 -0.07 -1.59 -1.99
N GLN A 33 -0.01 -1.32 -0.69
CA GLN A 33 -1.11 -1.61 0.23
C GLN A 33 -2.41 -0.92 -0.17
N LEU A 34 -2.36 0.37 -0.54
CA LEU A 34 -3.54 1.12 -0.97
C LEU A 34 -4.11 0.56 -2.27
N THR A 35 -3.26 0.21 -3.23
CA THR A 35 -3.67 -0.39 -4.50
C THR A 35 -4.29 -1.77 -4.29
N GLU A 36 -3.71 -2.61 -3.44
CA GLU A 36 -4.25 -3.94 -3.10
C GLU A 36 -5.60 -3.82 -2.39
N ALA A 37 -5.73 -2.92 -1.41
CA ALA A 37 -6.98 -2.68 -0.71
C ALA A 37 -8.09 -2.15 -1.65
N ALA A 38 -7.72 -1.26 -2.59
CA ALA A 38 -8.66 -0.76 -3.58
C ALA A 38 -9.12 -1.87 -4.53
N LEU A 39 -8.20 -2.71 -5.01
CA LEU A 39 -8.51 -3.84 -5.88
C LEU A 39 -9.39 -4.89 -5.17
N GLU A 40 -9.09 -5.21 -3.91
CA GLU A 40 -9.91 -6.11 -3.09
C GLU A 40 -11.34 -5.56 -2.91
N ALA A 41 -11.48 -4.27 -2.65
CA ALA A 41 -12.79 -3.62 -2.54
C ALA A 41 -13.55 -3.63 -3.87
N GLU A 42 -12.88 -3.36 -4.99
CA GLU A 42 -13.47 -3.43 -6.34
C GLU A 42 -13.95 -4.85 -6.66
N MET A 43 -13.14 -5.87 -6.37
CA MET A 43 -13.52 -7.27 -6.53
C MET A 43 -14.72 -7.65 -5.67
N ALA A 44 -14.77 -7.21 -4.41
CA ALA A 44 -15.90 -7.47 -3.53
C ALA A 44 -17.21 -6.91 -4.08
N VAL A 45 -17.19 -5.64 -4.55
CA VAL A 45 -18.36 -5.02 -5.19
C VAL A 45 -18.80 -5.80 -6.43
N HIS A 46 -17.86 -6.21 -7.28
CA HIS A 46 -18.18 -6.99 -8.48
C HIS A 46 -18.74 -8.39 -8.18
N LEU A 47 -18.23 -9.08 -7.16
CA LEU A 47 -18.74 -10.39 -6.76
C LEU A 47 -20.13 -10.30 -6.12
N GLU A 48 -20.36 -9.31 -5.25
CA GLU A 48 -21.70 -9.02 -4.71
C GLU A 48 -22.70 -8.64 -5.82
N SER A 49 -22.22 -8.00 -6.88
CA SER A 49 -23.05 -7.63 -8.05
C SER A 49 -23.42 -8.84 -8.93
N VAL A 50 -22.72 -9.97 -8.83
CA VAL A 50 -22.97 -11.20 -9.61
C VAL A 50 -23.89 -12.17 -8.87
N GLU A 51 -24.06 -12.04 -7.56
CA GLU A 51 -24.93 -12.89 -6.72
C GLU A 51 -26.37 -12.35 -6.54
N GLY A 52 -26.78 -11.35 -7.34
CA GLY A 52 -28.13 -10.77 -7.37
C GLY A 52 -29.02 -11.30 -8.49
#